data_AF-A0A7X7A0M5-F1
#
_entry.id   AF-A0A7X7A0M5-F1
#
_cell.length_a   1.000
_cell.length_b   1.000
_cell.length_c   1.000
_cell.angle_alpha   90.00
_cell.angle_beta   90.00
_cell.angle_gamma   90.00
#
_symmetry.space_group_name_H-M   'P 1'
#
loop_
_entity.id
_entity.type
_entity.pdbx_description
1 polymer ?
#
loop_
_entity_poly.entity_id
_entity_poly.type
_entity_poly.pdbx_seq_one_letter_code
_entity_poly.pdbx_strand_id
1 'polypeptide(L)'
;QVYGILDDGDLPTFHEEIFAALGGTPVFYKERRMCCGASVGRGFTQKESVVQPHLARKLDSAKAEGVELMTTVCPGCNVALDREQKALMNKGFGPYNIPVIDLAQLIGLCIGVPVSKLGFNANTIPMDHILNRLGLGKGD
;
A
#
# COMPACT_ATOMS: atom_id res chain seq x y z
N GLN A 1 -21.13 2.66 14.81
CA GLN A 1 -19.86 2.45 15.53
C GLN A 1 -19.78 3.53 16.60
N VAL A 2 -19.46 3.18 17.86
CA VAL A 2 -19.10 4.20 18.86
C VAL A 2 -17.73 4.71 18.47
N TYR A 3 -17.66 5.93 17.94
CA TYR A 3 -16.39 6.58 17.61
C TYR A 3 -15.58 6.79 18.91
N GLY A 4 -14.26 6.58 18.89
CA GLY A 4 -13.38 6.81 20.05
C GLY A 4 -13.09 5.61 20.97
N ILE A 5 -13.67 4.42 20.73
CA ILE A 5 -13.40 3.25 21.59
C ILE A 5 -12.08 2.52 21.27
N LEU A 6 -11.66 2.56 20.01
CA LEU A 6 -10.39 1.98 19.57
C LEU A 6 -9.35 3.05 19.22
N ASP A 7 -9.80 4.16 18.64
CA ASP A 7 -8.95 5.21 18.06
C ASP A 7 -9.78 6.49 17.85
N ASP A 8 -9.10 7.60 17.57
CA ASP A 8 -9.70 8.87 17.18
C ASP A 8 -10.50 8.71 15.88
N GLY A 9 -11.75 9.18 15.86
CA GLY A 9 -12.64 9.03 14.72
C GLY A 9 -12.28 9.92 13.52
N ASP A 10 -11.64 11.07 13.78
CA ASP A 10 -11.30 12.08 12.77
C ASP A 10 -9.84 11.94 12.30
N LEU A 11 -8.95 11.56 13.21
CA LEU A 11 -7.51 11.42 13.02
C LEU A 11 -6.98 10.07 13.56
N PRO A 12 -7.42 8.94 12.98
CA PRO A 12 -6.97 7.63 13.44
C PRO A 12 -5.46 7.45 13.28
N THR A 13 -4.84 6.80 14.26
CA THR A 13 -3.42 6.40 14.34
C THR A 13 -3.19 4.91 14.51
N PHE A 14 -4.24 4.10 14.61
CA PHE A 14 -4.17 2.67 14.92
C PHE A 14 -3.27 1.87 13.97
N HIS A 15 -3.30 2.18 12.67
CA HIS A 15 -2.43 1.52 11.70
C HIS A 15 -0.96 1.92 11.89
N GLU A 16 -0.70 3.20 12.12
CA GLU A 16 0.63 3.73 12.40
C GLU A 16 1.22 3.11 13.68
N GLU A 17 0.40 2.90 14.71
CA GLU A 17 0.79 2.20 15.94
C GLU A 17 1.16 0.74 15.69
N ILE A 18 0.41 0.03 14.85
CA ILE A 18 0.76 -1.34 14.42
C ILE A 18 2.11 -1.34 13.70
N PHE A 19 2.35 -0.41 12.78
CA PHE A 19 3.62 -0.35 12.06
C PHE A 19 4.80 -0.12 13.01
N ALA A 20 4.64 0.81 13.96
CA ALA A 20 5.65 1.07 14.99
C ALA A 20 5.91 -0.17 15.85
N ALA A 21 4.87 -0.90 16.26
CA ALA A 21 5.00 -2.14 17.03
C ALA A 21 5.71 -3.27 16.26
N LEU A 22 5.57 -3.29 14.92
CA LEU A 22 6.28 -4.21 14.03
C LEU A 22 7.71 -3.76 13.69
N GLY A 23 8.18 -2.63 14.25
CA GLY A 23 9.52 -2.08 14.01
C GLY A 23 9.63 -1.20 12.76
N GLY A 24 8.51 -0.89 12.11
CA GLY A 24 8.44 0.05 10.99
C GLY A 24 8.39 1.50 11.44
N THR A 25 8.68 2.42 10.52
CA THR A 25 8.52 3.87 10.73
C THR A 25 7.33 4.39 9.91
N PRO A 26 6.23 4.81 10.54
CA PRO A 26 5.11 5.42 9.82
C PRO A 26 5.52 6.69 9.08
N VAL A 27 5.18 6.77 7.80
CA VAL A 27 5.44 7.96 6.97
C VAL A 27 4.14 8.73 6.77
N PHE A 28 4.12 9.98 7.23
CA PHE A 28 2.95 10.85 7.12
C PHE A 28 3.04 11.69 5.84
N TYR A 29 2.25 11.30 4.83
CA TYR A 29 2.14 12.05 3.58
C TYR A 29 0.76 12.67 3.38
N LYS A 30 0.71 13.73 2.55
CA LYS A 30 -0.46 14.60 2.39
C LYS A 30 -1.74 13.84 2.01
N GLU A 31 -1.67 12.91 1.07
CA GLU A 31 -2.81 12.12 0.62
C GLU A 31 -2.96 10.76 1.34
N ARG A 32 -2.37 10.56 2.54
CA ARG A 32 -2.42 9.27 3.25
C ARG A 32 -3.83 8.76 3.52
N ARG A 33 -4.74 9.67 3.91
CA ARG A 33 -6.15 9.37 4.20
C ARG A 33 -7.05 9.42 2.96
N MET A 34 -6.50 9.75 1.80
CA MET A 34 -7.26 9.79 0.55
C MET A 34 -7.64 8.37 0.11
N CYS A 35 -8.89 8.19 -0.34
CA CYS A 35 -9.37 6.93 -0.92
C CYS A 35 -8.50 6.50 -2.11
N CYS A 36 -8.31 5.19 -2.33
CA CYS A 36 -7.58 4.65 -3.47
C CYS A 36 -8.37 4.73 -4.80
N GLY A 37 -9.68 4.99 -4.75
CA GLY A 37 -10.55 5.08 -5.92
C GLY A 37 -10.97 3.74 -6.53
N ALA A 38 -10.55 2.59 -5.98
CA ALA A 38 -10.79 1.27 -6.57
C ALA A 38 -12.28 0.96 -6.84
N SER A 39 -13.15 1.18 -5.86
CA SER A 39 -14.58 0.89 -5.97
C SER A 39 -15.26 1.78 -7.02
N VAL A 40 -14.91 3.07 -7.03
CA VAL A 40 -15.39 4.01 -8.05
C VAL A 40 -14.88 3.60 -9.43
N GLY A 41 -13.61 3.22 -9.56
CA GLY A 41 -13.04 2.75 -10.83
C GLY A 41 -13.70 1.49 -11.40
N ARG A 42 -14.35 0.67 -10.57
CA ARG A 42 -15.10 -0.51 -11.02
C ARG A 42 -16.54 -0.19 -11.43
N GLY A 43 -17.15 0.82 -10.83
CA GLY A 43 -18.54 1.19 -11.09
C GLY A 43 -18.74 2.24 -12.18
N PHE A 44 -17.68 2.91 -12.63
CA PHE A 44 -17.75 4.05 -13.54
C PHE A 44 -17.02 3.79 -14.87
N THR A 45 -17.58 4.32 -15.96
CA THR A 45 -17.01 4.27 -17.31
C THR A 45 -15.86 5.24 -17.55
N GLN A 46 -15.55 6.14 -16.59
CA GLN A 46 -14.54 7.20 -16.70
C GLN A 46 -13.34 6.98 -15.76
N LYS A 47 -12.96 5.72 -15.54
CA LYS A 47 -11.83 5.34 -14.68
C LYS A 47 -10.55 6.09 -15.06
N GLU A 48 -10.32 6.24 -16.35
CA GLU A 48 -9.12 6.81 -16.94
C GLU A 48 -8.95 8.31 -16.69
N SER A 49 -10.05 9.08 -16.72
CA SER A 49 -10.03 10.54 -16.60
C SER A 49 -10.19 11.02 -15.17
N VAL A 50 -10.80 10.22 -14.29
CA VAL A 50 -11.09 10.63 -12.90
C VAL A 50 -10.29 9.81 -11.89
N VAL A 51 -10.37 8.48 -11.97
CA VAL A 51 -9.83 7.59 -10.92
C VAL A 51 -8.32 7.48 -10.98
N GLN A 52 -7.75 7.40 -12.18
CA GLN A 52 -6.30 7.27 -12.36
C GLN A 52 -5.52 8.54 -11.93
N PRO A 53 -5.91 9.76 -12.31
CA PRO A 53 -5.27 10.98 -11.79
C PRO A 53 -5.38 11.11 -10.26
N HIS A 54 -6.53 10.71 -9.69
CA HIS A 54 -6.73 10.68 -8.24
C HIS A 54 -5.78 9.71 -7.54
N LEU A 55 -5.63 8.50 -8.07
CA LEU A 55 -4.68 7.50 -7.57
C LEU A 55 -3.22 7.96 -7.76
N ALA A 56 -2.89 8.56 -8.91
CA ALA A 56 -1.56 9.10 -9.18
C ALA A 56 -1.16 10.14 -8.12
N ARG A 57 -2.05 11.10 -7.82
CA ARG A 57 -1.81 12.10 -6.77
C ARG A 57 -1.49 11.49 -5.40
N LYS A 58 -2.12 10.37 -5.05
CA LYS A 58 -1.81 9.64 -3.81
C LYS A 58 -0.41 9.03 -3.85
N LEU A 59 -0.01 8.45 -4.98
CA LEU A 59 1.31 7.84 -5.15
C LEU A 59 2.43 8.89 -5.29
N ASP A 60 2.16 10.02 -5.94
CA ASP A 60 3.09 11.15 -6.08
C ASP A 60 3.49 11.70 -4.71
N SER A 61 2.51 11.97 -3.84
CA SER A 61 2.77 12.46 -2.48
C SER A 61 3.44 11.42 -1.59
N ALA A 62 3.05 10.14 -1.71
CA ALA A 62 3.74 9.05 -1.02
C ALA A 62 5.21 8.98 -1.44
N LYS A 63 5.48 9.06 -2.75
CA LYS A 63 6.84 9.03 -3.28
C LYS A 63 7.67 10.23 -2.84
N ALA A 64 7.07 11.43 -2.84
CA ALA A 64 7.72 12.67 -2.42
C ALA A 64 8.17 12.64 -0.95
N GLU A 65 7.40 11.98 -0.07
CA GLU A 65 7.72 11.81 1.35
C GLU A 65 8.57 10.56 1.64
N GLY A 66 9.04 9.87 0.60
CA GLY A 66 9.94 8.72 0.75
C GLY A 66 9.27 7.43 1.24
N VAL A 67 7.98 7.22 0.97
CA VAL A 67 7.30 5.95 1.29
C VAL A 67 7.97 4.80 0.53
N GLU A 68 8.50 3.84 1.29
CA GLU A 68 9.21 2.67 0.74
C GLU A 68 8.32 1.43 0.60
N LEU A 69 7.25 1.35 1.38
CA LEU A 69 6.29 0.24 1.40
C LEU A 69 4.92 0.79 1.80
N MET A 70 3.87 0.37 1.09
CA MET A 70 2.50 0.70 1.46
C MET A 70 1.78 -0.54 1.97
N THR A 71 1.01 -0.40 3.04
CA THR A 71 0.14 -1.47 3.54
C THR A 71 -1.31 -1.21 3.16
N THR A 72 -2.11 -2.26 2.97
CA THR A 72 -3.57 -2.12 2.84
C THR A 72 -4.32 -3.16 3.66
N VAL A 73 -5.59 -2.90 3.95
CA VAL A 73 -6.50 -3.84 4.63
C VAL A 73 -7.68 -4.25 3.73
N CYS A 74 -7.61 -3.88 2.45
CA CYS A 74 -8.69 -4.04 1.49
C CYS A 74 -8.12 -4.57 0.18
N PRO A 75 -8.61 -5.72 -0.33
CA PRO A 75 -8.17 -6.27 -1.60
C PRO A 75 -8.33 -5.30 -2.78
N GLY A 76 -9.37 -4.44 -2.73
CA GLY A 76 -9.57 -3.38 -3.71
C GLY A 76 -8.46 -2.33 -3.69
N CYS A 77 -8.02 -1.92 -2.49
CA CYS A 77 -6.88 -1.01 -2.32
C CYS A 77 -5.58 -1.66 -2.81
N ASN A 78 -5.35 -2.95 -2.50
CA ASN A 78 -4.20 -3.68 -3.02
C ASN A 78 -4.18 -3.66 -4.55
N VAL A 79 -5.29 -3.99 -5.22
CA VAL A 79 -5.36 -3.94 -6.68
C VAL A 79 -5.07 -2.53 -7.23
N ALA A 80 -5.67 -1.50 -6.64
CA ALA A 80 -5.45 -0.13 -7.10
C ALA A 80 -4.01 0.33 -6.87
N LEU A 81 -3.46 0.12 -5.67
CA LEU A 81 -2.13 0.63 -5.34
C LEU A 81 -1.01 -0.21 -5.94
N ASP A 82 -1.19 -1.51 -6.18
CA ASP A 82 -0.16 -2.39 -6.76
C ASP A 82 -0.30 -2.48 -8.29
N ARG A 83 -1.44 -3.01 -8.78
CA ARG A 83 -1.60 -3.37 -10.19
C ARG A 83 -1.69 -2.16 -11.10
N GLU A 84 -2.38 -1.11 -10.66
CA GLU A 84 -2.58 0.08 -11.51
C GLU A 84 -1.32 0.91 -11.67
N GLN A 85 -0.24 0.73 -10.87
CA GLN A 85 1.00 1.48 -11.07
C GLN A 85 1.55 1.32 -12.50
N LYS A 86 1.46 0.11 -13.08
CA LYS A 86 1.85 -0.13 -14.48
C LYS A 86 0.94 0.62 -15.46
N ALA A 87 -0.37 0.64 -15.20
CA ALA A 87 -1.34 1.35 -16.03
C ALA A 87 -1.17 2.88 -15.95
N LEU A 88 -0.83 3.40 -14.77
CA LEU A 88 -0.49 4.81 -14.55
C LEU A 88 0.79 5.20 -15.30
N MET A 89 1.81 4.35 -15.26
CA MET A 89 3.06 4.57 -16.00
C MET A 89 2.83 4.70 -17.51
N ASN A 90 1.98 3.83 -18.09
CA ASN A 90 1.62 3.91 -19.51
C ASN A 90 0.88 5.20 -19.90
N LYS A 91 0.43 5.98 -18.92
CA LYS A 91 -0.25 7.27 -19.09
C LYS A 91 0.60 8.48 -18.72
N GLY A 92 1.87 8.28 -18.41
CA GLY A 92 2.80 9.36 -18.08
C GLY A 92 2.81 9.76 -16.60
N PHE A 93 2.26 8.94 -15.70
CA PHE A 93 2.37 9.12 -14.25
C PHE A 93 3.49 8.24 -13.68
N GLY A 94 4.19 8.68 -12.63
CA GLY A 94 5.29 7.91 -12.03
C GLY A 94 6.57 7.88 -12.90
N PRO A 95 7.42 6.83 -12.80
CA PRO A 95 7.21 5.55 -12.12
C PRO A 95 7.32 5.67 -10.59
N TYR A 96 6.46 4.95 -9.87
CA TYR A 96 6.44 4.96 -8.41
C TYR A 96 7.28 3.82 -7.82
N ASN A 97 7.03 2.60 -8.29
CA ASN A 97 7.69 1.36 -7.87
C ASN A 97 7.65 1.16 -6.34
N ILE A 98 6.55 1.55 -5.72
CA ILE A 98 6.32 1.38 -4.27
C ILE A 98 5.62 0.04 -4.09
N PRO A 99 6.23 -0.97 -3.44
CA PRO A 99 5.56 -2.22 -3.18
C PRO A 99 4.36 -2.03 -2.26
N VAL A 100 3.38 -2.91 -2.42
CA VAL A 100 2.16 -2.89 -1.63
C VAL A 100 1.97 -4.25 -1.00
N ILE A 101 1.68 -4.27 0.30
CA ILE A 101 1.48 -5.49 1.09
C ILE A 101 0.13 -5.41 1.83
N ASP A 102 -0.58 -6.52 1.95
CA ASP A 102 -1.72 -6.58 2.87
C ASP A 102 -1.24 -6.54 4.33
N LEU A 103 -1.98 -5.90 5.23
CA LEU A 103 -1.61 -5.81 6.64
C LEU A 103 -1.45 -7.19 7.27
N ALA A 104 -2.30 -8.16 6.92
CA ALA A 104 -2.17 -9.52 7.43
C ALA A 104 -0.91 -10.21 6.88
N GLN A 105 -0.52 -9.92 5.63
CA GLN A 105 0.75 -10.42 5.07
C GLN A 105 1.96 -9.81 5.79
N LEU A 106 1.91 -8.51 6.11
CA LEU A 106 2.97 -7.84 6.87
C LEU A 106 3.08 -8.43 8.28
N ILE A 107 1.96 -8.57 9.00
CA ILE A 107 1.94 -9.20 10.32
C ILE A 107 2.47 -10.62 10.23
N GLY A 108 2.02 -11.41 9.24
CA GLY A 108 2.50 -12.76 8.97
C GLY A 108 4.02 -12.81 8.76
N LEU A 109 4.56 -11.90 7.97
CA LEU A 109 6.01 -11.77 7.75
C LEU A 109 6.75 -11.51 9.06
N CYS A 110 6.26 -10.57 9.88
CA CYS A 110 6.89 -10.18 11.13
C CYS A 110 6.83 -11.28 12.22
N ILE A 111 5.82 -12.15 12.21
CA ILE A 111 5.72 -13.29 13.14
C ILE A 111 6.41 -14.56 12.63
N GLY A 112 7.16 -14.48 11.53
CA GLY A 112 7.98 -15.58 11.02
C GLY A 112 7.25 -16.56 10.08
N VAL A 113 6.13 -16.16 9.47
CA VAL A 113 5.53 -16.96 8.39
C VAL A 113 6.52 -17.03 7.21
N PRO A 114 6.81 -18.23 6.66
CA PRO A 114 7.71 -18.35 5.52
C PRO A 114 7.25 -17.51 4.32
N VAL A 115 8.18 -16.80 3.68
CA VAL A 115 7.92 -15.92 2.52
C VAL A 115 7.16 -16.64 1.41
N SER A 116 7.46 -17.92 1.19
CA SER A 116 6.78 -18.77 0.19
C SER A 116 5.28 -18.93 0.42
N LYS A 117 4.79 -18.76 1.66
CA LYS A 117 3.38 -18.84 2.04
C LYS A 117 2.65 -17.49 1.98
N LEU A 118 3.37 -16.39 1.84
CA LEU A 118 2.78 -15.04 1.85
C LEU A 118 2.28 -14.59 0.49
N GLY A 119 2.61 -15.32 -0.59
CA GLY A 119 2.03 -15.08 -1.91
C GLY A 119 2.53 -13.83 -2.64
N PHE A 120 3.70 -13.28 -2.26
CA PHE A 120 4.25 -12.06 -2.88
C PHE A 120 4.52 -12.18 -4.39
N ASN A 121 4.59 -13.40 -4.93
CA ASN A 121 4.68 -13.63 -6.39
C ASN A 121 3.44 -13.15 -7.16
N ALA A 122 2.30 -12.92 -6.47
CA ALA A 122 1.08 -12.39 -7.09
C ALA A 122 1.08 -10.86 -7.20
N ASN A 123 2.05 -10.18 -6.58
CA ASN A 123 2.19 -8.73 -6.61
C ASN A 123 2.77 -8.29 -7.95
N THR A 124 2.29 -7.14 -8.42
CA THR A 124 2.72 -6.53 -9.69
C THR A 124 4.04 -5.80 -9.53
N ILE A 125 4.19 -5.13 -8.38
CA ILE A 125 5.43 -4.51 -7.95
C ILE A 125 6.18 -5.52 -7.07
N PRO A 126 7.40 -5.93 -7.47
CA PRO A 126 8.16 -6.95 -6.74
C PRO A 126 8.54 -6.50 -5.32
N MET A 127 8.46 -7.44 -4.37
CA MET A 127 8.83 -7.22 -2.96
C MET A 127 10.33 -7.44 -2.69
N ASP A 128 11.11 -7.89 -3.69
CA ASP A 128 12.49 -8.36 -3.52
C ASP A 128 13.39 -7.35 -2.78
N HIS A 129 13.29 -6.05 -3.09
CA HIS A 129 14.14 -5.06 -2.44
C HIS A 129 13.83 -4.89 -0.95
N ILE A 130 12.55 -5.01 -0.54
CA ILE A 130 12.16 -4.98 0.87
C ILE A 130 12.62 -6.26 1.56
N LEU A 131 12.37 -7.41 0.94
CA LEU A 131 12.78 -8.71 1.49
C LEU A 131 14.30 -8.81 1.66
N ASN A 132 15.08 -8.36 0.67
CA ASN A 132 16.54 -8.32 0.76
C ASN A 132 17.03 -7.44 1.91
N ARG A 133 16.41 -6.26 2.12
CA ARG A 133 16.75 -5.37 3.25
C ARG A 133 16.45 -5.98 4.61
N LEU A 134 15.41 -6.82 4.68
CA LEU A 134 15.05 -7.55 5.89
C LEU A 134 15.88 -8.83 6.09
N GLY A 135 16.82 -9.14 5.19
CA GLY A 135 17.58 -10.40 5.23
C GLY A 135 16.75 -11.64 4.88
N LEU A 136 15.59 -11.44 4.24
CA LEU A 136 14.64 -12.47 3.83
C LEU A 136 14.61 -12.65 2.29
N GLY A 137 15.61 -12.10 1.60
CA GLY A 137 15.85 -12.34 0.19
C GLY A 137 16.06 -13.83 -0.10
N LYS A 138 15.75 -14.27 -1.33
CA LYS A 138 15.86 -15.70 -1.72
C LYS A 138 17.19 -16.31 -1.25
N GLY A 139 17.11 -17.13 -0.22
CA GLY A 139 18.23 -17.72 0.51
C GLY A 139 17.72 -18.62 1.63
N ASP A 140 16.87 -19.58 1.26
CA ASP A 140 16.95 -21.03 1.54
C ASP A 140 15.81 -21.75 0.79
#